data_AF-A0A3D3BYI7-F1
#
_entry.id   AF-A0A3D3BYI7-F1
#
_cell.length_a   1.000
_cell.length_b   1.000
_cell.length_c   1.000
_cell.angle_alpha   90.00
_cell.angle_beta   90.00
_cell.angle_gamma   90.00
#
_symmetry.space_group_name_H-M   'P 1'
#
loop_
_entity.id
_entity.type
_entity.pdbx_description
1 polymer ?
#
loop_
_entity_poly.entity_id
_entity_poly.type
_entity_poly.pdbx_seq_one_letter_code
_entity_poly.pdbx_strand_id
1 'polypeptide(L)'
;IFTQVTGMLMLISILVLAYLHSVQKGSLSFNYHDLLTVSTSGAIGMWMMLGFFLSFATKLPSVPFHSWLPDAHSQAPTAGSVILAGILLKTGAYGLIRFTVPLFPEASMAFAPYAMALAAISILYCAKVAFAQTDIKRLIAYTSVSHMGFVTLGIYAWNEQALQGAIMTMLAHGLSAAALFMLAGGLQHRIHTRDMSQMGGFWARVPRMTAVAIFFSVAALGMPGLGNFIGEFLALIGAFQANITMTVLAAFGLILASVYSLWVLQKVFQGKYRNTDFDDSHLTDLNRREMTYFALMMLGLIWMGMYPQSFLDMSEPALTQLLTSTQGVAVALLQGAL
;
A
#
# COMPACT_ATOMS: atom_id res chain seq x y z
N ILE A 1 7.15 -15.60 10.46
CA ILE A 1 8.15 -16.20 9.55
C ILE A 1 8.48 -15.25 8.40
N PHE A 2 7.54 -14.96 7.50
CA PHE A 2 7.73 -14.05 6.35
C PHE A 2 8.52 -12.77 6.67
N THR A 3 8.02 -11.96 7.59
CA THR A 3 8.64 -10.68 7.96
C THR A 3 9.98 -10.84 8.69
N GLN A 4 10.15 -11.92 9.46
CA GLN A 4 11.35 -12.13 10.27
C GLN A 4 12.52 -12.59 9.41
N VAL A 5 12.30 -13.59 8.54
CA VAL A 5 13.36 -14.15 7.68
C VAL A 5 13.86 -13.09 6.70
N THR A 6 12.96 -12.33 6.08
CA THR A 6 13.35 -11.24 5.18
C THR A 6 14.01 -10.08 5.92
N GLY A 7 13.59 -9.82 7.17
CA GLY A 7 14.30 -8.92 8.08
C GLY A 7 15.75 -9.35 8.38
N MET A 8 16.03 -10.66 8.44
CA MET A 8 17.41 -11.15 8.60
C MET A 8 18.27 -10.87 7.35
N LEU A 9 17.69 -10.92 6.14
CA LEU A 9 18.41 -10.55 4.90
C LEU A 9 18.78 -9.06 4.90
N MET A 10 17.87 -8.21 5.39
CA MET A 10 18.16 -6.79 5.60
C MET A 10 19.25 -6.60 6.66
N LEU A 11 19.22 -7.35 7.78
CA LEU A 11 20.27 -7.29 8.80
C LEU A 11 21.64 -7.66 8.21
N ILE A 12 21.73 -8.73 7.41
CA ILE A 12 22.98 -9.10 6.73
C ILE A 12 23.46 -7.96 5.84
N SER A 13 22.55 -7.33 5.08
CA SER A 13 22.88 -6.19 4.21
C SER A 13 23.39 -4.99 5.01
N ILE A 14 22.79 -4.70 6.18
CA ILE A 14 23.24 -3.64 7.10
C ILE A 14 24.65 -3.95 7.63
N LEU A 15 24.91 -5.20 8.04
CA LEU A 15 26.21 -5.61 8.56
C LEU A 15 27.31 -5.49 7.48
N VAL A 16 27.02 -5.91 6.24
CA VAL A 16 27.94 -5.77 5.11
C VAL A 16 28.19 -4.29 4.81
N LEU A 17 27.14 -3.46 4.81
CA LEU A 17 27.29 -2.03 4.55
C LEU A 17 28.12 -1.32 5.63
N ALA A 18 27.90 -1.65 6.90
CA ALA A 18 28.69 -1.13 8.02
C ALA A 18 30.15 -1.61 7.94
N TYR A 19 30.38 -2.86 7.54
CA TYR A 19 31.73 -3.38 7.28
C TYR A 19 32.41 -2.62 6.13
N LEU A 20 31.72 -2.38 5.02
CA LEU A 20 32.25 -1.59 3.91
C LEU A 20 32.56 -0.15 4.34
N HIS A 21 31.74 0.45 5.20
CA HIS A 21 32.07 1.75 5.81
C HIS A 21 33.40 1.67 6.59
N SER A 22 33.60 0.62 7.40
CA SER A 22 34.87 0.42 8.12
C SER A 22 36.07 0.27 7.19
N VAL A 23 35.93 -0.45 6.08
CA VAL A 23 37.01 -0.63 5.10
C VAL A 23 37.31 0.66 4.34
N GLN A 24 36.27 1.40 3.92
CA GLN A 24 36.42 2.58 3.06
C GLN A 24 36.73 3.87 3.83
N LYS A 25 36.23 4.00 5.06
CA LYS A 25 36.31 5.23 5.89
C LYS A 25 37.16 5.06 7.15
N GLY A 26 37.59 3.83 7.46
CA GLY A 26 38.47 3.55 8.59
C GLY A 26 37.78 3.44 9.96
N SER A 27 36.44 3.52 10.01
CA SER A 27 35.68 3.37 11.26
C SER A 27 34.39 2.57 11.04
N LEU A 28 34.02 1.72 12.01
CA LEU A 28 32.74 1.01 11.97
C LEU A 28 31.63 1.98 12.41
N SER A 29 30.62 2.19 11.56
CA SER A 29 29.43 2.98 11.89
C SER A 29 28.16 2.31 11.41
N PHE A 30 27.08 2.50 12.16
CA PHE A 30 25.70 2.13 11.81
C PHE A 30 24.81 3.37 11.66
N ASN A 31 25.39 4.57 11.70
CA ASN A 31 24.65 5.80 11.50
C ASN A 31 24.24 5.94 10.03
N TYR A 32 22.97 6.26 9.78
CA TYR A 32 22.44 6.42 8.42
C TYR A 32 23.26 7.40 7.56
N HIS A 33 23.67 8.55 8.12
CA HIS A 33 24.41 9.57 7.39
C HIS A 33 25.83 9.12 7.03
N ASP A 34 26.47 8.34 7.89
CA ASP A 34 27.77 7.74 7.61
C ASP A 34 27.66 6.70 6.49
N LEU A 35 26.63 5.85 6.55
CA LEU A 35 26.38 4.79 5.57
C LEU A 35 26.06 5.31 4.16
N LEU A 36 25.48 6.52 4.04
CA LEU A 36 25.28 7.18 2.75
C LEU A 36 26.60 7.52 2.03
N THR A 37 27.71 7.62 2.75
CA THR A 37 29.03 7.97 2.16
C THR A 37 29.79 6.75 1.60
N VAL A 38 29.23 5.55 1.77
CA VAL A 38 29.81 4.29 1.32
C VAL A 38 29.56 4.10 -0.18
N SER A 39 30.61 3.83 -0.93
CA SER A 39 30.50 3.41 -2.34
C SER A 39 29.91 2.01 -2.41
N THR A 40 28.72 1.88 -3.01
CA THR A 40 27.97 0.62 -3.17
C THR A 40 27.89 0.14 -4.63
N SER A 41 28.93 0.38 -5.43
CA SER A 41 28.96 -0.01 -6.85
C SER A 41 29.02 -1.52 -7.08
N GLY A 42 28.43 -1.99 -8.19
CA GLY A 42 28.57 -3.37 -8.69
C GLY A 42 27.69 -4.40 -7.98
N ALA A 43 28.09 -5.67 -8.08
CA ALA A 43 27.27 -6.81 -7.65
C ALA A 43 26.94 -6.80 -6.15
N ILE A 44 27.88 -6.36 -5.30
CA ILE A 44 27.67 -6.33 -3.85
C ILE A 44 26.60 -5.29 -3.46
N GLY A 45 26.56 -4.15 -4.15
CA GLY A 45 25.50 -3.15 -4.03
C GLY A 45 24.13 -3.69 -4.39
N MET A 46 24.04 -4.43 -5.50
CA MET A 46 22.81 -5.10 -5.92
C MET A 46 22.33 -6.11 -4.86
N TRP A 47 23.21 -6.95 -4.31
CA TRP A 47 22.82 -7.91 -3.28
C TRP A 47 22.35 -7.26 -1.97
N MET A 48 23.05 -6.21 -1.52
CA MET A 48 22.61 -5.46 -0.34
C MET A 48 21.27 -4.77 -0.60
N MET A 49 21.10 -4.13 -1.76
CA MET A 49 19.85 -3.50 -2.17
C MET A 49 18.71 -4.53 -2.19
N LEU A 50 18.92 -5.72 -2.75
CA LEU A 50 17.93 -6.80 -2.78
C LEU A 50 17.57 -7.28 -1.37
N GLY A 51 18.52 -7.35 -0.43
CA GLY A 51 18.21 -7.69 0.96
C GLY A 51 17.29 -6.68 1.64
N PHE A 52 17.51 -5.38 1.41
CA PHE A 52 16.60 -4.31 1.84
C PHE A 52 15.25 -4.37 1.11
N PHE A 53 15.28 -4.51 -0.22
CA PHE A 53 14.08 -4.57 -1.06
C PHE A 53 13.18 -5.73 -0.65
N LEU A 54 13.72 -6.95 -0.50
CA LEU A 54 12.93 -8.14 -0.12
C LEU A 54 12.27 -7.98 1.26
N SER A 55 12.99 -7.41 2.23
CA SER A 55 12.46 -7.11 3.57
C SER A 55 11.28 -6.14 3.50
N PHE A 56 11.46 -5.02 2.80
CA PHE A 56 10.42 -4.00 2.69
C PHE A 56 9.28 -4.38 1.76
N ALA A 57 9.54 -5.08 0.65
CA ALA A 57 8.52 -5.59 -0.26
C ALA A 57 7.66 -6.69 0.38
N THR A 58 8.22 -7.48 1.29
CA THR A 58 7.43 -8.41 2.11
C THR A 58 6.51 -7.66 3.07
N LYS A 59 6.96 -6.52 3.60
CA LYS A 59 6.18 -5.68 4.53
C LYS A 59 5.14 -4.80 3.83
N LEU A 60 5.45 -4.27 2.65
CA LEU A 60 4.61 -3.45 1.76
C LEU A 60 3.65 -4.31 0.90
N PRO A 61 3.44 -5.57 1.28
CA PRO A 61 3.32 -6.76 0.42
C PRO A 61 3.28 -6.50 -1.09
N SER A 62 4.19 -7.13 -1.81
CA SER A 62 4.17 -7.23 -3.28
C SER A 62 4.14 -8.70 -3.70
N VAL A 63 3.65 -9.02 -4.90
CA VAL A 63 3.84 -10.34 -5.49
C VAL A 63 5.35 -10.61 -5.67
N PRO A 64 5.87 -11.78 -5.29
CA PRO A 64 5.19 -12.96 -4.71
C PRO A 64 5.09 -12.99 -3.18
N PHE A 65 5.66 -12.04 -2.46
CA PHE A 65 5.77 -11.99 -0.99
C PHE A 65 4.54 -11.42 -0.24
N HIS A 66 3.33 -11.73 -0.71
CA HIS A 66 2.09 -11.16 -0.18
C HIS A 66 1.18 -12.17 0.54
N SER A 67 1.41 -13.47 0.39
CA SER A 67 0.49 -14.53 0.84
C SER A 67 0.25 -14.54 2.35
N TRP A 68 1.17 -14.01 3.15
CA TRP A 68 1.01 -13.88 4.60
C TRP A 68 -0.10 -12.90 5.00
N LEU A 69 -0.37 -11.88 4.17
CA LEU A 69 -1.21 -10.75 4.54
C LEU A 69 -2.71 -11.15 4.68
N PRO A 70 -3.34 -11.82 3.70
CA PRO A 70 -4.73 -12.24 3.82
C PRO A 70 -4.97 -13.20 4.99
N ASP A 71 -4.03 -14.12 5.24
CA ASP A 71 -4.12 -15.07 6.35
C ASP A 71 -4.00 -14.34 7.70
N ALA A 72 -3.02 -13.44 7.85
CA ALA A 72 -2.86 -12.63 9.05
C ALA A 72 -4.09 -11.77 9.34
N HIS A 73 -4.66 -11.10 8.34
CA HIS A 73 -5.89 -10.32 8.53
C HIS A 73 -7.10 -11.18 8.87
N SER A 74 -7.22 -12.36 8.27
CA SER A 74 -8.31 -13.27 8.58
C SER A 74 -8.28 -13.67 10.06
N GLN A 75 -7.11 -13.98 10.61
CA GLN A 75 -6.98 -14.46 11.99
C GLN A 75 -6.85 -13.34 13.03
N ALA A 76 -6.52 -12.12 12.60
CA ALA A 76 -6.32 -11.01 13.51
C ALA A 76 -7.64 -10.48 14.11
N PRO A 77 -7.62 -10.09 15.39
CA PRO A 77 -8.64 -9.20 15.95
C PRO A 77 -8.79 -7.94 15.11
N THR A 78 -9.97 -7.32 15.11
CA THR A 78 -10.26 -6.13 14.29
C THR A 78 -9.24 -5.01 14.51
N ALA A 79 -8.90 -4.70 15.77
CA ALA A 79 -7.88 -3.69 16.08
C ALA A 79 -6.50 -4.06 15.49
N GLY A 80 -6.12 -5.34 15.53
CA GLY A 80 -4.90 -5.83 14.89
C GLY A 80 -4.90 -5.63 13.38
N SER A 81 -6.02 -5.92 12.72
CA SER A 81 -6.18 -5.65 11.27
C SER A 81 -6.11 -4.16 10.93
N VAL A 82 -6.68 -3.31 11.77
CA VAL A 82 -6.64 -1.85 11.58
C VAL A 82 -5.21 -1.31 11.66
N ILE A 83 -4.44 -1.71 12.67
CA ILE A 83 -3.03 -1.28 12.80
C ILE A 83 -2.18 -1.89 11.68
N LEU A 84 -2.42 -3.17 11.35
CA LEU A 84 -1.71 -3.87 10.29
C LEU A 84 -1.89 -3.17 8.94
N ALA A 85 -3.14 -3.02 8.50
CA ALA A 85 -3.44 -2.38 7.22
C ALA A 85 -3.12 -0.89 7.26
N GLY A 86 -3.52 -0.18 8.32
CA GLY A 86 -3.45 1.27 8.44
C GLY A 86 -2.04 1.82 8.56
N ILE A 87 -1.11 1.10 9.21
CA ILE A 87 0.21 1.62 9.57
C ILE A 87 1.34 0.70 9.10
N LEU A 88 1.32 -0.57 9.50
CA LEU A 88 2.46 -1.48 9.34
C LEU A 88 2.88 -1.71 7.88
N LEU A 89 1.96 -1.58 6.93
CA LEU A 89 2.29 -1.68 5.51
C LEU A 89 3.11 -0.47 5.03
N LYS A 90 2.80 0.72 5.58
CA LYS A 90 3.43 1.99 5.19
C LYS A 90 4.88 2.06 5.62
N THR A 91 5.24 1.37 6.71
CA THR A 91 6.64 1.27 7.14
C THR A 91 7.50 0.56 6.09
N GLY A 92 6.91 -0.34 5.27
CA GLY A 92 7.60 -0.98 4.15
C GLY A 92 7.96 0.02 3.06
N ALA A 93 6.97 0.78 2.57
CA ALA A 93 7.21 1.83 1.57
C ALA A 93 8.12 2.95 2.10
N TYR A 94 7.92 3.41 3.33
CA TYR A 94 8.85 4.33 3.99
C TYR A 94 10.28 3.77 3.98
N GLY A 95 10.45 2.48 4.25
CA GLY A 95 11.75 1.82 4.22
C GLY A 95 12.41 1.83 2.83
N LEU A 96 11.62 1.58 1.78
CA LEU A 96 12.10 1.68 0.39
C LEU A 96 12.55 3.11 0.06
N ILE A 97 11.74 4.11 0.41
CA ILE A 97 12.02 5.54 0.14
C ILE A 97 13.23 6.03 0.94
N ARG A 98 13.31 5.67 2.23
CA ARG A 98 14.31 6.23 3.15
C ARG A 98 15.64 5.50 3.12
N PHE A 99 15.63 4.18 2.94
CA PHE A 99 16.85 3.35 3.04
C PHE A 99 17.24 2.76 1.70
N THR A 100 16.35 2.02 1.03
CA THR A 100 16.74 1.27 -0.18
C THR A 100 17.22 2.20 -1.29
N VAL A 101 16.43 3.21 -1.64
CA VAL A 101 16.76 4.15 -2.73
C VAL A 101 18.02 4.98 -2.40
N PRO A 102 18.15 5.62 -1.22
CA PRO A 102 19.32 6.45 -0.91
C PRO A 102 20.63 5.69 -0.67
N LEU A 103 20.58 4.53 -0.01
CA LEU A 103 21.80 3.76 0.29
C LEU A 103 22.32 3.00 -0.95
N PHE A 104 21.44 2.71 -1.90
CA PHE A 104 21.76 1.94 -3.10
C PHE A 104 21.13 2.54 -4.37
N PRO A 105 21.46 3.80 -4.74
CA PRO A 105 20.79 4.50 -5.84
C PRO A 105 21.05 3.83 -7.19
N GLU A 106 22.29 3.43 -7.48
CA GLU A 106 22.66 2.74 -8.74
C GLU A 106 21.89 1.43 -8.90
N ALA A 107 21.96 0.57 -7.87
CA ALA A 107 21.29 -0.72 -7.87
C ALA A 107 19.76 -0.58 -7.93
N SER A 108 19.19 0.40 -7.21
CA SER A 108 17.74 0.66 -7.21
C SER A 108 17.25 1.11 -8.58
N MET A 109 18.00 1.97 -9.28
CA MET A 109 17.65 2.40 -10.62
C MET A 109 17.76 1.25 -11.64
N ALA A 110 18.83 0.46 -11.58
CA ALA A 110 18.97 -0.74 -12.42
C ALA A 110 17.84 -1.76 -12.17
N PHE A 111 17.33 -1.83 -10.94
CA PHE A 111 16.25 -2.73 -10.56
C PHE A 111 14.84 -2.15 -10.84
N ALA A 112 14.72 -0.86 -11.14
CA ALA A 112 13.44 -0.17 -11.26
C ALA A 112 12.45 -0.83 -12.25
N PRO A 113 12.85 -1.26 -13.47
CA PRO A 113 11.92 -1.93 -14.40
C PRO A 113 11.29 -3.20 -13.80
N TYR A 114 12.06 -3.96 -13.02
CA TYR A 114 11.56 -5.17 -12.37
C TYR A 114 10.62 -4.84 -11.21
N ALA A 115 10.96 -3.84 -10.39
CA ALA A 115 10.08 -3.39 -9.32
C ALA A 115 8.74 -2.85 -9.86
N MET A 116 8.76 -2.09 -10.96
CA MET A 116 7.55 -1.60 -11.65
C MET A 116 6.74 -2.75 -12.26
N ALA A 117 7.39 -3.78 -12.81
CA ALA A 117 6.70 -4.97 -13.29
C ALA A 117 6.03 -5.76 -12.15
N LEU A 118 6.73 -5.96 -11.03
CA LEU A 118 6.15 -6.58 -9.83
C LEU A 118 4.98 -5.76 -9.28
N ALA A 119 5.07 -4.43 -9.33
CA ALA A 119 3.99 -3.52 -8.96
C ALA A 119 2.75 -3.74 -9.84
N ALA A 120 2.89 -3.68 -11.16
CA ALA A 120 1.79 -3.91 -12.10
C ALA A 120 1.16 -5.31 -11.93
N ILE A 121 1.99 -6.35 -11.75
CA ILE A 121 1.51 -7.70 -11.46
C ILE A 121 0.73 -7.73 -10.15
N SER A 122 1.23 -7.09 -9.09
CA SER A 122 0.56 -7.03 -7.79
C SER A 122 -0.81 -6.34 -7.87
N ILE A 123 -0.89 -5.23 -8.61
CA ILE A 123 -2.14 -4.50 -8.86
C ILE A 123 -3.18 -5.44 -9.49
N LEU A 124 -2.84 -6.06 -10.63
CA LEU A 124 -3.78 -6.86 -11.41
C LEU A 124 -4.11 -8.21 -10.78
N TYR A 125 -3.09 -8.94 -10.35
CA TYR A 125 -3.26 -10.25 -9.75
C TYR A 125 -4.08 -10.17 -8.47
N CYS A 126 -3.72 -9.27 -7.54
CA CYS A 126 -4.42 -9.19 -6.27
C CYS A 126 -5.82 -8.58 -6.40
N ALA A 127 -6.07 -7.70 -7.38
CA ALA A 127 -7.43 -7.25 -7.67
C ALA A 127 -8.33 -8.41 -8.17
N LYS A 128 -7.80 -9.25 -9.07
CA LYS A 128 -8.50 -10.47 -9.52
C LYS A 128 -8.76 -11.45 -8.37
N VAL A 129 -7.75 -11.68 -7.52
CA VAL A 129 -7.89 -12.59 -6.38
C VAL A 129 -8.84 -12.03 -5.33
N ALA A 130 -8.85 -10.72 -5.10
CA ALA A 130 -9.80 -10.03 -4.22
C ALA A 130 -11.24 -10.29 -4.67
N PHE A 131 -11.53 -10.10 -5.96
CA PHE A 131 -12.85 -10.38 -6.54
C PHE A 131 -13.29 -11.85 -6.35
N ALA A 132 -12.34 -12.79 -6.36
CA ALA A 132 -12.62 -14.21 -6.15
C ALA A 132 -12.75 -14.61 -4.67
N GLN A 133 -12.54 -13.71 -3.71
CA GLN A 133 -12.68 -14.03 -2.29
C GLN A 133 -14.15 -14.09 -1.87
N THR A 134 -14.49 -15.06 -1.02
CA THR A 134 -15.78 -15.13 -0.33
C THR A 134 -15.73 -14.54 1.08
N ASP A 135 -14.54 -14.49 1.72
CA ASP A 135 -14.34 -13.88 3.03
C ASP A 135 -14.05 -12.38 2.89
N ILE A 136 -14.85 -11.55 3.56
CA ILE A 136 -14.75 -10.08 3.46
C ILE A 136 -13.41 -9.52 3.96
N LYS A 137 -12.80 -10.10 5.02
CA LYS A 137 -11.50 -9.63 5.54
C LYS A 137 -10.37 -10.01 4.59
N ARG A 138 -10.43 -11.20 4.01
CA ARG A 138 -9.45 -11.64 2.99
C ARG A 138 -9.56 -10.78 1.74
N LEU A 139 -10.76 -10.46 1.29
CA LEU A 139 -10.99 -9.55 0.18
C LEU A 139 -10.29 -8.21 0.42
N ILE A 140 -10.59 -7.56 1.55
CA ILE A 140 -9.99 -6.25 1.90
C ILE A 140 -8.46 -6.37 1.94
N ALA A 141 -7.91 -7.45 2.50
CA ALA A 141 -6.47 -7.67 2.51
C ALA A 141 -5.87 -7.73 1.09
N TYR A 142 -6.49 -8.46 0.15
CA TYR A 142 -6.00 -8.49 -1.24
C TYR A 142 -6.15 -7.15 -1.96
N THR A 143 -7.20 -6.37 -1.66
CA THR A 143 -7.29 -5.00 -2.19
C THR A 143 -6.14 -4.13 -1.68
N SER A 144 -5.73 -4.26 -0.40
CA SER A 144 -4.55 -3.58 0.12
C SER A 144 -3.26 -3.92 -0.65
N VAL A 145 -3.04 -5.19 -1.00
CA VAL A 145 -1.89 -5.57 -1.85
C VAL A 145 -1.95 -4.89 -3.21
N SER A 146 -3.15 -4.82 -3.82
CA SER A 146 -3.35 -4.12 -5.09
C SER A 146 -2.97 -2.63 -4.98
N HIS A 147 -3.45 -1.93 -3.95
CA HIS A 147 -3.14 -0.51 -3.70
C HIS A 147 -1.66 -0.25 -3.41
N MET A 148 -0.98 -1.12 -2.67
CA MET A 148 0.46 -0.98 -2.42
C MET A 148 1.31 -1.23 -3.68
N GLY A 149 0.73 -1.87 -4.70
CA GLY A 149 1.31 -1.91 -6.03
C GLY A 149 1.48 -0.51 -6.63
N PHE A 150 0.49 0.39 -6.52
CA PHE A 150 0.65 1.79 -6.98
C PHE A 150 1.74 2.54 -6.22
N VAL A 151 1.89 2.28 -4.93
CA VAL A 151 2.98 2.84 -4.11
C VAL A 151 4.34 2.36 -4.63
N THR A 152 4.50 1.05 -4.87
CA THR A 152 5.75 0.48 -5.40
C THR A 152 6.05 1.03 -6.80
N LEU A 153 5.04 1.15 -7.66
CA LEU A 153 5.15 1.75 -8.99
C LEU A 153 5.66 3.20 -8.90
N GLY A 154 5.07 4.00 -8.00
CA GLY A 154 5.43 5.39 -7.82
C GLY A 154 6.85 5.59 -7.27
N ILE A 155 7.28 4.75 -6.32
CA ILE A 155 8.64 4.80 -5.75
C ILE A 155 9.70 4.57 -6.83
N TYR A 156 9.50 3.59 -7.71
CA TYR A 156 10.48 3.22 -8.74
C TYR A 156 10.34 3.97 -10.07
N ALA A 157 9.38 4.89 -10.18
CA ALA A 157 9.30 5.82 -11.31
C ALA A 157 10.29 7.00 -11.21
N TRP A 158 10.90 7.21 -10.03
CA TRP A 158 12.04 8.12 -9.84
C TRP A 158 11.82 9.58 -10.27
N ASN A 159 10.60 10.07 -10.07
CA ASN A 159 10.27 11.47 -10.23
C ASN A 159 9.35 11.94 -9.10
N GLU A 160 9.31 13.25 -8.90
CA GLU A 160 8.64 13.86 -7.77
C GLU A 160 7.13 13.57 -7.77
N GLN A 161 6.48 13.69 -8.93
CA GLN A 161 5.05 13.44 -9.06
C GLN A 161 4.68 12.02 -8.64
N ALA A 162 5.47 11.03 -9.08
CA ALA A 162 5.25 9.63 -8.73
C ALA A 162 5.45 9.36 -7.23
N LEU A 163 6.47 9.97 -6.62
CA LEU A 163 6.77 9.84 -5.19
C LEU A 163 5.71 10.53 -4.32
N GLN A 164 5.25 11.71 -4.73
CA GLN A 164 4.12 12.40 -4.09
C GLN A 164 2.86 11.52 -4.15
N GLY A 165 2.58 10.91 -5.31
CA GLY A 165 1.51 9.94 -5.46
C GLY A 165 1.64 8.72 -4.55
N ALA A 166 2.85 8.18 -4.40
CA ALA A 166 3.12 7.07 -3.49
C ALA A 166 2.85 7.44 -2.02
N ILE A 167 3.28 8.61 -1.56
CA ILE A 167 3.01 9.11 -0.20
C ILE A 167 1.51 9.33 -0.01
N MET A 168 0.86 10.00 -0.96
CA MET A 168 -0.55 10.31 -0.86
C MET A 168 -1.40 9.02 -0.83
N THR A 169 -1.03 8.02 -1.63
CA THR A 169 -1.66 6.68 -1.62
C THR A 169 -1.47 6.00 -0.27
N MET A 170 -0.28 6.05 0.33
CA MET A 170 -0.04 5.48 1.67
C MET A 170 -0.97 6.09 2.74
N LEU A 171 -1.12 7.41 2.74
CA LEU A 171 -1.95 8.12 3.71
C LEU A 171 -3.44 7.83 3.49
N ALA A 172 -3.92 7.98 2.26
CA ALA A 172 -5.32 7.76 1.91
C ALA A 172 -5.73 6.30 2.15
N HIS A 173 -4.92 5.34 1.67
CA HIS A 173 -5.13 3.92 1.94
C HIS A 173 -5.05 3.59 3.44
N GLY A 174 -4.24 4.33 4.22
CA GLY A 174 -4.23 4.29 5.69
C GLY A 174 -5.62 4.43 6.29
N LEU A 175 -6.31 5.50 5.94
CA LEU A 175 -7.66 5.76 6.45
C LEU A 175 -8.70 4.83 5.84
N SER A 176 -8.64 4.60 4.52
CA SER A 176 -9.66 3.80 3.84
C SER A 176 -9.62 2.33 4.26
N ALA A 177 -8.44 1.71 4.32
CA ALA A 177 -8.31 0.30 4.72
C ALA A 177 -8.63 0.10 6.20
N ALA A 178 -8.21 1.03 7.08
CA ALA A 178 -8.59 1.01 8.49
C ALA A 178 -10.11 0.98 8.66
N ALA A 179 -10.82 1.87 7.95
CA ALA A 179 -12.28 1.91 7.99
C ALA A 179 -12.93 0.64 7.43
N LEU A 180 -12.45 0.11 6.31
CA LEU A 180 -12.98 -1.14 5.74
C LEU A 180 -12.78 -2.33 6.68
N PHE A 181 -11.62 -2.45 7.34
CA PHE A 181 -11.41 -3.49 8.36
C PHE A 181 -12.26 -3.28 9.61
N MET A 182 -12.50 -2.03 10.02
CA MET A 182 -13.44 -1.72 11.11
C MET A 182 -14.88 -2.13 10.74
N LEU A 183 -15.32 -1.86 9.51
CA LEU A 183 -16.63 -2.29 9.01
C LEU A 183 -16.75 -3.81 8.96
N ALA A 184 -15.78 -4.50 8.35
CA ALA A 184 -15.76 -5.96 8.28
C ALA A 184 -15.75 -6.60 9.66
N GLY A 185 -14.96 -6.05 10.60
CA GLY A 185 -14.94 -6.50 11.99
C GLY A 185 -16.23 -6.21 12.74
N GLY A 186 -16.86 -5.05 12.50
CA GLY A 186 -18.13 -4.65 13.09
C GLY A 186 -19.31 -5.49 12.59
N LEU A 187 -19.31 -5.87 11.30
CA LEU A 187 -20.23 -6.85 10.74
C LEU A 187 -20.00 -8.22 11.36
N GLN A 188 -18.77 -8.75 11.32
CA GLN A 188 -18.43 -10.04 11.90
C GLN A 188 -18.84 -10.13 13.38
N HIS A 189 -18.71 -9.05 14.15
CA HIS A 189 -19.12 -9.04 15.55
C HIS A 189 -20.64 -9.17 15.74
N ARG A 190 -21.44 -8.70 14.79
CA ARG A 190 -22.91 -8.69 14.87
C ARG A 190 -23.55 -9.95 14.32
N ILE A 191 -23.01 -10.51 13.24
CA ILE A 191 -23.60 -11.67 12.53
C ILE A 191 -22.75 -12.94 12.63
N HIS A 192 -21.61 -12.88 13.32
CA HIS A 192 -20.69 -14.01 13.57
C HIS A 192 -20.18 -14.75 12.32
N THR A 193 -20.34 -14.17 11.13
CA THR A 193 -19.82 -14.70 9.87
C THR A 193 -18.99 -13.65 9.12
N ARG A 194 -18.06 -14.11 8.31
CA ARG A 194 -17.28 -13.30 7.35
C ARG A 194 -17.56 -13.68 5.91
N ASP A 195 -18.31 -14.76 5.71
CA ASP A 195 -18.61 -15.30 4.40
C ASP A 195 -19.71 -14.47 3.74
N MET A 196 -19.32 -13.73 2.70
CA MET A 196 -20.23 -12.87 1.93
C MET A 196 -21.30 -13.68 1.19
N SER A 197 -21.13 -15.00 1.02
CA SER A 197 -22.15 -15.85 0.39
C SER A 197 -23.44 -15.95 1.21
N GLN A 198 -23.32 -15.74 2.53
CA GLN A 198 -24.41 -15.77 3.52
C GLN A 198 -25.02 -14.38 3.74
N MET A 199 -24.39 -13.32 3.23
CA MET A 199 -24.83 -11.93 3.42
C MET A 199 -25.76 -11.47 2.27
N GLY A 200 -26.50 -10.40 2.51
CA GLY A 200 -27.32 -9.74 1.48
C GLY A 200 -28.44 -8.87 2.04
N GLY A 201 -28.71 -7.76 1.37
CA GLY A 201 -29.84 -6.87 1.68
C GLY A 201 -29.75 -6.13 3.02
N PHE A 202 -28.55 -5.94 3.58
CA PHE A 202 -28.37 -5.31 4.89
C PHE A 202 -28.76 -3.83 4.96
N TRP A 203 -28.91 -3.15 3.81
CA TRP A 203 -29.27 -1.73 3.77
C TRP A 203 -30.47 -1.38 4.65
N ALA A 204 -31.55 -2.15 4.55
CA ALA A 204 -32.80 -1.86 5.26
C ALA A 204 -32.67 -1.96 6.79
N ARG A 205 -31.70 -2.74 7.29
CA ARG A 205 -31.49 -2.98 8.72
C ARG A 205 -30.42 -2.05 9.32
N VAL A 206 -29.33 -1.82 8.59
CA VAL A 206 -28.16 -1.05 9.05
C VAL A 206 -27.81 0.08 8.07
N PRO A 207 -28.71 1.06 7.87
CA PRO A 207 -28.53 2.10 6.86
C PRO A 207 -27.30 2.98 7.10
N ARG A 208 -26.91 3.28 8.35
CA ARG A 208 -25.71 4.07 8.63
C ARG A 208 -24.46 3.29 8.28
N MET A 209 -24.37 2.03 8.71
CA MET A 209 -23.28 1.14 8.32
C MET A 209 -23.14 1.02 6.81
N THR A 210 -24.27 0.92 6.11
CA THR A 210 -24.32 0.83 4.66
C THR A 210 -23.80 2.10 3.99
N ALA A 211 -24.22 3.29 4.46
CA ALA A 211 -23.72 4.56 3.94
C ALA A 211 -22.19 4.70 4.14
N VAL A 212 -21.71 4.29 5.32
CA VAL A 212 -20.27 4.26 5.64
C VAL A 212 -19.53 3.30 4.71
N ALA A 213 -20.05 2.10 4.50
CA ALA A 213 -19.47 1.11 3.59
C ALA A 213 -19.41 1.63 2.15
N ILE A 214 -20.48 2.26 1.66
CA ILE A 214 -20.51 2.87 0.32
C ILE A 214 -19.40 3.90 0.19
N PHE A 215 -19.29 4.82 1.15
CA PHE A 215 -18.26 5.86 1.11
C PHE A 215 -16.84 5.26 1.01
N PHE A 216 -16.50 4.29 1.86
CA PHE A 216 -15.14 3.73 1.88
C PHE A 216 -14.86 2.78 0.72
N SER A 217 -15.87 2.07 0.19
CA SER A 217 -15.73 1.31 -1.05
C SER A 217 -15.56 2.22 -2.27
N VAL A 218 -16.24 3.37 -2.28
CA VAL A 218 -16.09 4.41 -3.31
C VAL A 218 -14.73 5.10 -3.22
N ALA A 219 -14.21 5.32 -1.99
CA ALA A 219 -12.84 5.77 -1.80
C ALA A 219 -11.84 4.75 -2.34
N ALA A 220 -12.04 3.46 -2.03
CA ALA A 220 -11.14 2.39 -2.45
C ALA A 220 -11.08 2.19 -3.97
N LEU A 221 -12.16 2.43 -4.72
CA LEU A 221 -12.10 2.31 -6.20
C LEU A 221 -11.43 3.50 -6.91
N GLY A 222 -10.94 4.50 -6.18
CA GLY A 222 -10.26 5.66 -6.75
C GLY A 222 -11.21 6.74 -7.28
N MET A 223 -12.28 7.07 -6.55
CA MET A 223 -13.20 8.14 -6.96
C MET A 223 -12.56 9.54 -6.82
N PRO A 224 -12.64 10.40 -7.86
CA PRO A 224 -12.23 11.80 -7.77
C PRO A 224 -12.91 12.55 -6.61
N GLY A 225 -12.17 13.45 -5.97
CA GLY A 225 -12.61 14.17 -4.77
C GLY A 225 -12.25 13.47 -3.45
N LEU A 226 -11.66 12.27 -3.50
CA LEU A 226 -11.14 11.53 -2.35
C LEU A 226 -9.63 11.28 -2.48
N GLY A 227 -8.93 11.19 -1.35
CA GLY A 227 -7.47 11.09 -1.32
C GLY A 227 -6.86 9.91 -2.10
N ASN A 228 -7.57 8.77 -2.17
CA ASN A 228 -7.10 7.60 -2.91
C ASN A 228 -6.89 7.91 -4.40
N PHE A 229 -7.83 8.64 -5.02
CA PHE A 229 -7.71 9.06 -6.42
C PHE A 229 -6.48 9.95 -6.62
N ILE A 230 -6.30 10.96 -5.76
CA ILE A 230 -5.15 11.87 -5.90
C ILE A 230 -3.84 11.09 -5.84
N GLY A 231 -3.69 10.19 -4.87
CA GLY A 231 -2.48 9.39 -4.74
C GLY A 231 -2.20 8.48 -5.93
N GLU A 232 -3.18 7.67 -6.31
CA GLU A 232 -3.00 6.68 -7.39
C GLU A 232 -2.84 7.35 -8.74
N PHE A 233 -3.57 8.43 -8.99
CA PHE A 233 -3.50 9.15 -10.25
C PHE A 233 -2.18 9.92 -10.39
N LEU A 234 -1.68 10.55 -9.33
CA LEU A 234 -0.34 11.16 -9.33
C LEU A 234 0.76 10.10 -9.54
N ALA A 235 0.64 8.94 -8.89
CA ALA A 235 1.57 7.83 -9.07
C ALA A 235 1.58 7.35 -10.54
N LEU A 236 0.41 7.23 -11.17
CA LEU A 236 0.28 6.87 -12.57
C LEU A 236 0.83 7.94 -13.52
N ILE A 237 0.54 9.23 -13.32
CA ILE A 237 1.07 10.31 -14.16
C ILE A 237 2.60 10.33 -14.11
N GLY A 238 3.17 10.24 -12.91
CA GLY A 238 4.62 10.20 -12.76
C GLY A 238 5.22 8.91 -13.33
N ALA A 239 4.58 7.75 -13.12
CA ALA A 239 5.04 6.48 -13.69
C ALA A 239 4.96 6.44 -15.22
N PHE A 240 3.98 7.12 -15.82
CA PHE A 240 3.82 7.18 -17.27
C PHE A 240 5.04 7.79 -17.96
N GLN A 241 5.65 8.79 -17.33
CA GLN A 241 6.87 9.45 -17.82
C GLN A 241 8.10 8.53 -17.75
N ALA A 242 8.11 7.56 -16.83
CA ALA A 242 9.23 6.64 -16.62
C ALA A 242 9.06 5.32 -17.41
N ASN A 243 7.85 4.75 -17.44
CA ASN A 243 7.56 3.49 -18.12
C ASN A 243 6.08 3.40 -18.53
N ILE A 244 5.80 3.69 -19.80
CA ILE A 244 4.45 3.69 -20.37
C ILE A 244 3.78 2.32 -20.22
N THR A 245 4.48 1.23 -20.58
CA THR A 245 3.90 -0.11 -20.61
C THR A 245 3.44 -0.56 -19.22
N MET A 246 4.29 -0.43 -18.21
CA MET A 246 3.93 -0.83 -16.84
C MET A 246 2.83 0.05 -16.27
N THR A 247 2.79 1.33 -16.64
CA THR A 247 1.75 2.26 -16.20
C THR A 247 0.39 1.94 -16.81
N VAL A 248 0.34 1.63 -18.11
CA VAL A 248 -0.91 1.22 -18.78
C VAL A 248 -1.44 -0.07 -18.17
N LEU A 249 -0.57 -1.05 -17.89
CA LEU A 249 -0.95 -2.28 -17.18
C LEU A 249 -1.49 -1.98 -15.77
N ALA A 250 -0.81 -1.11 -15.02
CA ALA A 250 -1.25 -0.69 -13.68
C ALA A 250 -2.61 0.05 -13.72
N ALA A 251 -2.87 0.87 -14.73
CA ALA A 251 -4.11 1.63 -14.87
C ALA A 251 -5.35 0.73 -15.03
N PHE A 252 -5.23 -0.46 -15.65
CA PHE A 252 -6.30 -1.46 -15.64
C PHE A 252 -6.71 -1.89 -14.21
N GLY A 253 -5.81 -1.74 -13.24
CA GLY A 253 -6.11 -1.92 -11.83
C GLY A 253 -7.25 -1.06 -11.32
N LEU A 254 -7.38 0.20 -11.80
CA LEU A 254 -8.49 1.09 -11.41
C LEU A 254 -9.84 0.55 -11.87
N ILE A 255 -9.88 -0.08 -13.05
CA ILE A 255 -11.08 -0.74 -13.57
C ILE A 255 -11.43 -1.95 -12.68
N LEU A 256 -10.44 -2.79 -12.38
CA LEU A 256 -10.66 -3.93 -11.48
C LEU A 256 -11.05 -3.50 -10.07
N ALA A 257 -10.54 -2.36 -9.59
CA ALA A 257 -10.90 -1.76 -8.32
C ALA A 257 -12.37 -1.36 -8.24
N SER A 258 -12.87 -0.79 -9.33
CA SER A 258 -14.30 -0.50 -9.48
C SER A 258 -15.14 -1.80 -9.44
N VAL A 259 -14.69 -2.84 -10.13
CA VAL A 259 -15.40 -4.14 -10.17
C VAL A 259 -15.50 -4.76 -8.78
N TYR A 260 -14.38 -4.96 -8.07
CA TYR A 260 -14.45 -5.62 -6.75
C TYR A 260 -15.15 -4.75 -5.70
N SER A 261 -15.01 -3.42 -5.76
CA SER A 261 -15.60 -2.52 -4.76
C SER A 261 -17.12 -2.48 -4.88
N LEU A 262 -17.64 -2.36 -6.09
CA LEU A 262 -19.09 -2.40 -6.35
C LEU A 262 -19.68 -3.79 -6.08
N TRP A 263 -18.93 -4.85 -6.41
CA TRP A 263 -19.37 -6.23 -6.17
C TRP A 263 -19.57 -6.53 -4.68
N VAL A 264 -18.67 -6.08 -3.80
CA VAL A 264 -18.82 -6.23 -2.34
C VAL A 264 -20.04 -5.47 -1.83
N LEU A 265 -20.22 -4.21 -2.27
CA LEU A 265 -21.37 -3.41 -1.87
C LEU A 265 -22.69 -4.08 -2.26
N GLN A 266 -22.76 -4.60 -3.49
CA GLN A 266 -23.93 -5.29 -3.99
C GLN A 266 -24.20 -6.57 -3.19
N LYS A 267 -23.16 -7.40 -2.96
CA LYS A 267 -23.28 -8.70 -2.28
C LYS A 267 -23.70 -8.57 -0.81
N VAL A 268 -23.11 -7.62 -0.09
CA VAL A 268 -23.32 -7.50 1.36
C VAL A 268 -24.55 -6.66 1.68
N PHE A 269 -24.73 -5.52 1.02
CA PHE A 269 -25.72 -4.52 1.45
C PHE A 269 -26.97 -4.45 0.57
N GLN A 270 -26.89 -4.82 -0.71
CA GLN A 270 -28.00 -4.73 -1.66
C GLN A 270 -28.67 -6.09 -1.88
N GLY A 271 -29.76 -6.09 -2.66
CA GLY A 271 -30.51 -7.29 -3.00
C GLY A 271 -31.52 -7.70 -1.93
N LYS A 272 -32.05 -8.93 -2.06
CA LYS A 272 -33.00 -9.48 -1.09
C LYS A 272 -32.27 -9.75 0.23
N TYR A 273 -32.93 -9.43 1.34
CA TYR A 273 -32.41 -9.76 2.66
C TYR A 273 -32.26 -11.28 2.80
N ARG A 274 -31.05 -11.74 3.10
CA ARG A 274 -30.75 -13.16 3.33
C ARG A 274 -30.40 -13.31 4.80
N ASN A 275 -31.14 -14.17 5.50
CA ASN A 275 -30.98 -14.48 6.92
C ASN A 275 -31.20 -15.98 7.20
N THR A 276 -30.86 -16.83 6.23
CA THR A 276 -31.10 -18.27 6.37
C THR A 276 -30.08 -18.96 7.27
N ASP A 277 -28.87 -18.38 7.39
CA ASP A 277 -27.68 -19.07 7.90
C ASP A 277 -26.96 -18.35 9.05
N PHE A 278 -27.50 -17.23 9.55
CA PHE A 278 -26.95 -16.52 10.71
C PHE A 278 -28.07 -15.95 11.60
N ASP A 279 -27.75 -15.57 12.84
CA ASP A 279 -28.69 -14.90 13.74
C ASP A 279 -28.64 -13.38 13.52
N ASP A 280 -29.75 -12.79 13.07
CA ASP A 280 -29.87 -11.34 12.85
C ASP A 280 -30.35 -10.56 14.08
N SER A 281 -30.63 -11.22 15.20
CA SER A 281 -31.06 -10.57 16.44
C SER A 281 -30.06 -9.51 16.93
N HIS A 282 -28.79 -9.68 16.57
CA HIS A 282 -27.68 -8.81 16.94
C HIS A 282 -27.24 -7.84 15.82
N LEU A 283 -27.91 -7.85 14.66
CA LEU A 283 -27.65 -6.93 13.55
C LEU A 283 -28.19 -5.52 13.86
N THR A 284 -27.42 -4.81 14.67
CA THR A 284 -27.70 -3.42 15.06
C THR A 284 -26.91 -2.44 14.21
N ASP A 285 -27.46 -1.25 13.95
CA ASP A 285 -26.75 -0.23 13.18
C ASP A 285 -25.59 0.40 13.99
N LEU A 286 -24.80 1.25 13.33
CA LEU A 286 -23.70 1.96 13.98
C LEU A 286 -24.20 2.90 15.07
N ASN A 287 -23.59 2.77 16.25
CA ASN A 287 -23.83 3.69 17.36
C ASN A 287 -23.08 5.01 17.16
N ARG A 288 -23.36 6.00 18.01
CA ARG A 288 -22.74 7.34 17.92
C ARG A 288 -21.21 7.30 17.95
N ARG A 289 -20.63 6.43 18.78
CA ARG A 289 -19.18 6.30 18.94
C ARG A 289 -18.54 5.74 17.66
N GLU A 290 -19.10 4.67 17.10
CA GLU A 290 -18.64 4.10 15.83
C GLU A 290 -18.74 5.12 14.70
N MET A 291 -19.86 5.85 14.62
CA MET A 291 -20.06 6.91 13.62
C MET A 291 -19.02 8.03 13.72
N THR A 292 -18.63 8.45 14.93
CA THR A 292 -17.58 9.48 15.10
C THR A 292 -16.26 9.04 14.50
N TYR A 293 -15.84 7.78 14.71
CA TYR A 293 -14.57 7.29 14.16
C TYR A 293 -14.60 7.26 12.63
N PHE A 294 -15.69 6.78 12.05
CA PHE A 294 -15.86 6.79 10.60
C PHE A 294 -15.90 8.20 10.03
N ALA A 295 -16.65 9.11 10.65
CA ALA A 295 -16.74 10.50 10.21
C ALA A 295 -15.36 11.18 10.18
N LEU A 296 -14.51 10.96 11.18
CA LEU A 296 -13.14 11.51 11.18
C LEU A 296 -12.29 10.97 10.03
N MET A 297 -12.37 9.67 9.74
CA MET A 297 -11.65 9.07 8.60
C MET A 297 -12.20 9.54 7.24
N MET A 298 -13.53 9.72 7.13
CA MET A 298 -14.16 10.30 5.94
C MET A 298 -13.69 11.73 5.68
N LEU A 299 -13.69 12.56 6.72
CA LEU A 299 -13.20 13.94 6.63
C LEU A 299 -11.74 13.98 6.21
N GLY A 300 -10.90 13.09 6.73
CA GLY A 300 -9.51 12.96 6.29
C GLY A 300 -9.39 12.63 4.80
N LEU A 301 -10.17 11.67 4.30
CA LEU A 301 -10.17 11.30 2.87
C LEU A 301 -10.70 12.40 1.96
N ILE A 302 -11.74 13.13 2.38
CA ILE A 302 -12.26 14.29 1.65
C ILE A 302 -11.25 15.41 1.65
N TRP A 303 -10.61 15.71 2.79
CA TRP A 303 -9.58 16.74 2.88
C TRP A 303 -8.42 16.45 1.92
N MET A 304 -7.88 15.23 1.96
CA MET A 304 -6.83 14.78 1.04
C MET A 304 -7.26 14.85 -0.43
N GLY A 305 -8.54 14.62 -0.74
CA GLY A 305 -9.06 14.65 -2.11
C GLY A 305 -9.35 16.05 -2.64
N MET A 306 -9.88 16.93 -1.79
CA MET A 306 -10.32 18.28 -2.17
C MET A 306 -9.21 19.33 -2.05
N TYR A 307 -8.30 19.15 -1.10
CA TYR A 307 -7.16 20.04 -0.89
C TYR A 307 -5.88 19.25 -0.57
N PRO A 308 -5.30 18.57 -1.57
CA PRO A 308 -4.12 17.72 -1.36
C PRO A 308 -2.85 18.51 -0.97
N GLN A 309 -2.79 19.82 -1.24
CA GLN A 309 -1.58 20.63 -1.00
C GLN A 309 -1.10 20.59 0.46
N SER A 310 -2.00 20.48 1.44
CA SER A 310 -1.61 20.29 2.85
C SER A 310 -0.65 19.12 3.07
N PHE A 311 -0.76 18.08 2.25
CA PHE A 311 0.08 16.89 2.33
C PHE A 311 1.25 16.96 1.35
N LEU A 312 1.02 17.46 0.13
CA LEU A 312 2.06 17.57 -0.90
C LEU A 312 3.18 18.55 -0.50
N ASP A 313 2.82 19.73 0.01
CA ASP A 313 3.77 20.75 0.47
C ASP A 313 4.59 20.25 1.68
N MET A 314 3.98 19.39 2.51
CA MET A 314 4.65 18.79 3.67
C MET A 314 5.72 17.77 3.25
N SER A 315 5.44 16.96 2.22
CA SER A 315 6.40 15.95 1.73
C SER A 315 7.41 16.47 0.71
N GLU A 316 7.10 17.57 0.02
CA GLU A 316 7.93 18.12 -1.06
C GLU A 316 9.40 18.30 -0.66
N PRO A 317 9.76 19.01 0.43
CA PRO A 317 11.18 19.27 0.74
C PRO A 317 12.00 17.98 0.91
N ALA A 318 11.42 16.96 1.54
CA ALA A 318 12.08 15.68 1.75
C ALA A 318 12.24 14.90 0.44
N LEU A 319 11.24 14.96 -0.45
CA LEU A 319 11.28 14.30 -1.76
C LEU A 319 12.23 15.00 -2.74
N THR A 320 12.25 16.32 -2.78
CA THR A 320 13.19 17.09 -3.60
C THR A 320 14.63 16.83 -3.16
N GLN A 321 14.88 16.78 -1.84
CA GLN A 321 16.20 16.44 -1.31
C GLN A 321 16.60 15.01 -1.70
N LEU A 322 15.68 14.05 -1.58
CA LEU A 322 15.88 12.67 -2.01
C LEU A 322 16.29 12.61 -3.48
N LEU A 323 15.49 13.19 -4.38
CA LEU A 323 15.75 13.18 -5.81
C LEU A 323 17.06 13.89 -6.18
N THR A 324 17.36 15.03 -5.57
CA THR A 324 18.61 15.77 -5.81
C THR A 324 19.81 14.93 -5.40
N SER A 325 19.73 14.21 -4.27
CA SER A 325 20.80 13.34 -3.78
C SER A 325 21.03 12.11 -4.67
N THR A 326 20.02 11.66 -5.41
CA THR A 326 20.11 10.50 -6.31
C THR A 326 20.28 10.88 -7.78
N GLN A 327 19.99 12.13 -8.18
CA GLN A 327 20.08 12.61 -9.57
C GLN A 327 21.50 12.57 -10.14
N GLY A 328 22.52 12.82 -9.32
CA GLY A 328 23.92 12.68 -9.75
C GLY A 328 24.25 11.27 -10.26
N VAL A 329 23.59 10.26 -9.69
CA VAL A 329 23.71 8.85 -10.09
C VAL A 329 22.88 8.55 -11.34
N ALA A 330 21.68 9.14 -11.45
CA ALA A 330 20.81 9.00 -12.61
C ALA A 330 21.49 9.50 -13.91
N VAL A 331 22.11 10.68 -13.84
CA VAL A 331 22.78 11.31 -14.98
C VAL A 331 24.04 10.54 -15.39
N ALA A 332 24.85 10.07 -14.43
CA ALA A 332 26.07 9.33 -14.71
C ALA A 332 25.81 7.98 -15.42
N LEU A 333 24.75 7.27 -15.04
CA LEU A 333 24.40 5.98 -15.67
C LEU A 333 23.74 6.15 -17.04
N LEU A 334 22.92 7.19 -17.23
CA LEU A 334 22.36 7.52 -18.55
C LEU A 334 23.44 7.97 -19.55
N GLN A 335 24.47 8.66 -19.08
CA GLN A 335 25.61 9.07 -19.91
C GLN A 335 26.60 7.93 -20.21
N GLY A 336 26.66 6.89 -19.37
CA GLY A 336 27.46 5.68 -19.62
C GLY A 336 26.75 4.56 -20.38
N ALA A 337 25.45 4.73 -20.67
CA ALA A 337 24.63 3.81 -21.47
C ALA A 337 24.41 4.28 -22.92
N LEU A 338 25.06 5.39 -23.31
CA LEU A 338 25.23 5.86 -24.69
C LEU A 338 26.68 5.60 -25.13
#